data_AF-A0A518GET3-F1
#
_entry.id   AF-A0A518GET3-F1
#
_cell.length_a   1.000
_cell.length_b   1.000
_cell.length_c   1.000
_cell.angle_alpha   90.00
_cell.angle_beta   90.00
_cell.angle_gamma   90.00
#
_symmetry.space_group_name_H-M   'P 1'
#
loop_
_entity.id
_entity.type
_entity.pdbx_description
1 polymer ?
#
loop_
_entity_poly.entity_id
_entity_poly.type
_entity_poly.pdbx_seq_one_letter_code
_entity_poly.pdbx_strand_id
1 'polypeptide(L)'
;MHSIGSNLTPRMELPLSSRLMHSEAVKQSDRPSSFPDLLMSGVSQVNSMQHDADSQVHEMLTGGDVSQVEVLTAVQKADMAFRMLVQVRNKLMSAYEEIQAIRI
;
A
#
# COMPACT_ATOMS: atom_id res chain seq x y z
N MET A 1 46.16 -43.63 -45.53
CA MET A 1 45.91 -44.96 -44.94
C MET A 1 46.17 -44.89 -43.45
N HIS A 2 45.15 -45.19 -42.63
CA HIS A 2 45.18 -45.43 -41.16
C HIS A 2 45.63 -44.24 -40.27
N SER A 3 45.01 -43.85 -39.17
CA SER A 3 43.93 -44.38 -38.33
C SER A 3 43.39 -43.18 -37.51
N ILE A 4 42.10 -42.84 -37.59
CA ILE A 4 41.50 -41.79 -36.75
C ILE A 4 40.96 -42.47 -35.50
N GLY A 5 41.49 -42.06 -34.35
CA GLY A 5 41.16 -42.58 -33.03
C GLY A 5 39.66 -42.51 -32.75
N SER A 6 39.12 -43.65 -32.33
CA SER A 6 37.83 -43.78 -31.67
C SER A 6 37.87 -43.02 -30.35
N ASN A 7 37.47 -41.75 -30.37
CA ASN A 7 37.20 -41.00 -29.15
C ASN A 7 35.73 -41.23 -28.76
N LEU A 8 35.60 -41.65 -27.50
CA LEU A 8 34.40 -42.13 -26.84
C LEU A 8 33.27 -41.12 -26.95
N THR A 9 32.08 -41.59 -27.36
CA THR A 9 30.85 -40.82 -27.24
C THR A 9 30.64 -40.42 -25.78
N PRO A 10 30.52 -39.13 -25.45
CA PRO A 10 30.13 -38.74 -24.11
C PRO A 10 28.69 -39.17 -23.88
N ARG A 11 28.48 -40.10 -22.94
CA ARG A 11 27.15 -40.45 -22.44
C ARG A 11 26.54 -39.17 -21.88
N MET A 12 25.49 -38.67 -22.54
CA MET A 12 24.63 -37.64 -21.99
C MET A 12 23.90 -38.26 -20.80
N GLU A 13 24.42 -38.05 -19.59
CA GLU A 13 23.66 -38.33 -18.38
C GLU A 13 22.49 -37.35 -18.34
N LEU A 14 21.29 -37.88 -18.57
CA LEU A 14 20.05 -37.20 -18.27
C LEU A 14 20.10 -36.84 -16.77
N PRO A 15 20.11 -35.56 -16.36
CA PRO A 15 19.86 -35.26 -14.96
C PRO A 15 18.42 -35.69 -14.68
N LEU A 16 18.28 -36.84 -14.00
CA LEU A 16 17.03 -37.27 -13.40
C LEU A 16 16.51 -36.09 -12.57
N SER A 17 15.33 -35.62 -12.97
CA SER A 17 14.59 -34.52 -12.39
C SER A 17 14.57 -34.56 -10.85
N SER A 18 15.47 -33.80 -10.22
CA SER A 18 15.30 -33.35 -8.84
C SER A 18 15.00 -31.85 -8.85
N ARG A 19 13.91 -31.49 -9.54
CA ARG A 19 13.36 -30.13 -9.59
C ARG A 19 12.11 -30.02 -8.72
N LEU A 20 12.13 -30.67 -7.57
CA LEU A 20 11.18 -30.47 -6.48
C LEU A 20 12.02 -30.19 -5.24
N MET A 21 11.56 -29.23 -4.43
CA MET A 21 12.24 -28.59 -3.30
C MET A 21 13.08 -27.34 -3.62
N HIS A 22 12.67 -26.53 -4.62
CA HIS A 22 12.58 -25.11 -4.31
C HIS A 22 11.18 -24.92 -3.73
N SER A 23 11.09 -25.07 -2.40
CA SER A 23 10.04 -24.39 -1.67
C SER A 23 10.26 -22.92 -1.98
N GLU A 24 9.58 -22.39 -2.99
CA GLU A 24 9.26 -20.97 -2.99
C GLU A 24 8.61 -20.76 -1.63
N ALA A 25 9.37 -20.16 -0.71
CA ALA A 25 8.81 -19.54 0.46
C ALA A 25 7.81 -18.54 -0.12
N VAL A 26 6.55 -18.96 -0.19
CA VAL A 26 5.42 -18.09 -0.46
C VAL A 26 5.61 -16.95 0.51
N LYS A 27 6.07 -15.80 -0.01
CA LYS A 27 6.13 -14.58 0.77
C LYS A 27 4.71 -14.37 1.24
N GLN A 28 4.48 -14.67 2.51
CA GLN A 28 3.24 -14.44 3.20
C GLN A 28 3.15 -12.94 3.49
N SER A 29 3.10 -12.15 2.43
CA SER A 29 3.02 -10.71 2.44
C SER A 29 1.91 -10.33 1.51
N ASP A 30 0.69 -10.58 1.97
CA ASP A 30 -0.54 -9.85 1.60
C ASP A 30 -1.66 -10.43 2.46
N ARG A 31 -1.54 -10.27 3.79
CA ARG A 31 -2.78 -10.20 4.57
C ARG A 31 -3.40 -8.87 4.18
N PRO A 32 -4.62 -8.84 3.61
CA PRO A 32 -5.30 -7.58 3.38
C PRO A 32 -5.35 -6.83 4.72
N SER A 33 -4.84 -5.60 4.74
CA SER A 33 -4.86 -4.71 5.90
C SER A 33 -6.27 -4.73 6.49
N SER A 34 -6.36 -4.91 7.81
CA SER A 34 -7.67 -5.01 8.43
C SER A 34 -8.42 -3.69 8.27
N PHE A 35 -9.75 -3.74 8.24
CA PHE A 35 -10.56 -2.53 8.09
C PHE A 35 -10.24 -1.46 9.17
N PRO A 36 -10.04 -1.81 10.46
CA PRO A 36 -9.54 -0.87 11.47
C PRO A 36 -8.20 -0.23 11.10
N ASP A 37 -7.26 -1.00 10.55
CA ASP A 37 -5.95 -0.46 10.13
C ASP A 37 -6.10 0.56 9.01
N LEU A 38 -6.97 0.27 8.03
CA LEU A 38 -7.28 1.20 6.94
C LEU A 38 -7.93 2.49 7.45
N LEU A 39 -8.85 2.38 8.42
CA LEU A 39 -9.47 3.55 9.05
C LEU A 39 -8.43 4.40 9.80
N MET A 40 -7.57 3.77 10.61
CA MET A 40 -6.52 4.46 11.36
C MET A 40 -5.50 5.12 10.42
N SER A 41 -5.13 4.43 9.35
CA SER A 41 -4.29 5.00 8.29
C SER A 41 -4.97 6.21 7.64
N GLY A 42 -6.27 6.14 7.37
CA GLY A 42 -7.05 7.25 6.82
C GLY A 42 -7.08 8.47 7.75
N VAL A 43 -7.29 8.25 9.05
CA VAL A 43 -7.23 9.32 10.07
C VAL A 43 -5.84 9.96 10.09
N SER A 44 -4.79 9.16 10.13
CA SER A 44 -3.41 9.65 10.13
C SER A 44 -3.09 10.43 8.86
N GLN A 45 -3.57 9.97 7.71
CA GLN A 45 -3.37 10.63 6.42
C GLN A 45 -4.04 12.00 6.37
N VAL A 46 -5.30 12.09 6.82
CA VAL A 46 -6.02 13.37 6.90
C VAL A 46 -5.32 14.33 7.85
N ASN A 47 -4.85 13.84 9.00
CA ASN A 47 -4.11 14.67 9.96
C ASN A 47 -2.80 15.22 9.36
N SER A 48 -2.05 14.38 8.64
CA SER A 48 -0.85 14.83 7.93
C SER A 48 -1.19 15.92 6.91
N MET A 49 -2.24 15.71 6.10
CA MET A 49 -2.66 16.68 5.10
C MET A 49 -3.08 18.02 5.70
N GLN A 50 -3.73 18.01 6.87
CA GLN A 50 -4.07 19.23 7.61
C GLN A 50 -2.80 19.96 8.08
N HIS A 51 -1.86 19.24 8.72
CA HIS A 51 -0.59 19.82 9.14
C HIS A 51 0.23 20.38 7.98
N ASP A 52 0.30 19.66 6.86
CA ASP A 52 1.03 20.09 5.67
C ASP A 52 0.39 21.35 5.05
N ALA A 53 -0.94 21.44 5.05
CA ALA A 53 -1.65 22.62 4.59
C ALA A 53 -1.41 23.82 5.53
N ASP A 54 -1.46 23.63 6.84
CA ASP A 54 -1.19 24.67 7.84
C ASP A 54 0.24 25.21 7.72
N SER A 55 1.23 24.31 7.51
CA SER A 55 2.62 24.70 7.28
C SER A 55 2.77 25.54 6.03
N GLN A 56 2.15 25.14 4.92
CA GLN A 56 2.19 25.88 3.66
C GLN A 56 1.50 27.25 3.76
N VAL A 57 0.37 27.33 4.48
CA VAL A 57 -0.29 28.60 4.79
C VAL A 57 0.64 29.50 5.59
N HIS A 58 1.30 28.97 6.61
CA HIS A 58 2.24 29.74 7.43
C HIS A 58 3.39 30.28 6.57
N GLU A 59 4.04 29.41 5.80
CA GLU A 59 5.16 29.77 4.92
C GLU A 59 4.76 30.88 3.94
N MET A 60 3.60 30.74 3.29
CA MET A 60 3.04 31.75 2.40
C MET A 60 2.85 33.10 3.07
N LEU A 61 2.27 33.12 4.28
CA LEU A 61 2.01 34.35 5.03
C LEU A 61 3.29 35.01 5.56
N THR A 62 4.34 34.23 5.78
CA THR A 62 5.66 34.74 6.17
C THR A 62 6.52 35.19 4.99
N GLY A 63 6.01 35.09 3.76
CA GLY A 63 6.72 35.49 2.55
C GLY A 63 7.71 34.45 2.00
N GLY A 64 7.51 33.17 2.34
CA GLY A 64 8.27 32.05 1.79
C GLY A 64 7.94 31.77 0.32
N ASP A 65 8.72 30.88 -0.30
CA ASP A 65 8.64 30.57 -1.73
C ASP A 65 7.62 29.44 -1.98
N VAL A 66 6.35 29.71 -1.68
CA VAL A 66 5.23 28.80 -1.93
C VAL A 66 4.17 29.47 -2.79
N SER A 67 3.67 28.75 -3.79
CA SER A 67 2.62 29.28 -4.66
C SER A 67 1.27 29.33 -3.94
N GLN A 68 0.58 30.47 -4.03
CA GLN A 68 -0.77 30.61 -3.47
C GLN A 68 -1.74 29.55 -3.99
N VAL A 69 -1.61 29.16 -5.27
CA VAL A 69 -2.45 28.11 -5.86
C VAL A 69 -2.18 26.75 -5.23
N GLU A 70 -0.92 26.45 -4.91
CA GLU A 70 -0.53 25.19 -4.27
C GLU A 70 -1.03 25.12 -2.83
N VAL A 71 -0.87 26.20 -2.07
CA VAL A 71 -1.38 26.34 -0.69
C VAL A 71 -2.90 26.14 -0.65
N LEU A 72 -3.64 26.84 -1.51
CA LEU A 72 -5.09 26.71 -1.60
C LEU A 72 -5.51 25.29 -2.01
N THR A 73 -4.76 24.66 -2.93
CA THR A 73 -5.00 23.28 -3.35
C THR A 73 -4.76 22.30 -2.20
N ALA A 74 -3.71 22.49 -1.41
CA ALA A 74 -3.40 21.66 -0.24
C ALA A 74 -4.52 21.75 0.80
N VAL A 75 -4.99 22.96 1.11
CA VAL A 75 -6.13 23.19 2.02
C VAL A 75 -7.39 22.51 1.52
N GLN A 76 -7.72 22.65 0.23
CA GLN A 76 -8.90 22.01 -0.37
C GLN A 76 -8.83 20.48 -0.33
N LYS A 77 -7.65 19.91 -0.58
CA LYS A 77 -7.42 18.46 -0.47
C LYS A 77 -7.63 17.99 0.97
N ALA A 78 -7.06 18.71 1.95
CA ALA A 78 -7.22 18.42 3.37
C ALA A 78 -8.69 18.41 3.81
N ASP A 79 -9.46 19.44 3.41
CA ASP A 79 -10.90 19.52 3.71
C ASP A 79 -11.69 18.38 3.06
N MET A 80 -11.48 18.11 1.77
CA MET A 80 -12.19 17.05 1.07
C MET A 80 -11.94 15.67 1.71
N ALA A 81 -10.69 15.36 2.04
CA ALA A 81 -10.33 14.10 2.67
C ALA A 81 -10.92 13.98 4.09
N PHE A 82 -10.93 15.08 4.85
CA PHE A 82 -11.59 15.12 6.15
C PHE A 82 -13.09 14.84 6.04
N ARG A 83 -13.78 15.52 5.11
CA ARG A 83 -15.21 15.30 4.86
C ARG A 83 -15.50 13.85 4.50
N MET A 84 -14.66 13.23 3.67
CA MET A 84 -14.77 11.82 3.33
C MET A 84 -14.59 10.92 4.57
N LEU A 85 -13.57 11.17 5.40
CA LEU A 85 -13.32 10.41 6.61
C LEU A 85 -14.49 10.48 7.59
N VAL A 86 -15.13 11.65 7.74
CA VAL A 86 -16.34 11.80 8.56
C VAL A 86 -17.48 10.92 8.04
N GLN A 87 -17.66 10.83 6.73
CA GLN A 87 -18.68 9.94 6.14
C GLN A 87 -18.39 8.48 6.47
N VAL A 88 -17.13 8.06 6.37
CA VAL A 88 -16.72 6.71 6.75
C VAL A 88 -16.98 6.46 8.23
N ARG A 89 -16.57 7.37 9.12
CA ARG A 89 -16.84 7.30 10.57
C ARG A 89 -18.34 7.13 10.86
N ASN A 90 -19.18 7.93 10.21
CA ASN A 90 -20.63 7.87 10.40
C ASN A 90 -21.19 6.53 9.95
N LYS A 91 -20.77 6.02 8.78
CA LYS A 91 -21.23 4.72 8.27
C LYS A 91 -20.84 3.57 9.20
N LEU A 92 -19.67 3.66 9.85
CA LEU A 92 -19.22 2.67 10.82
C LEU A 92 -20.02 2.70 12.11
N MET A 93 -20.33 3.91 12.62
CA MET A 93 -21.21 4.05 13.77
C MET A 93 -22.57 3.43 13.47
N SER A 94 -23.15 3.71 12.30
CA SER A 94 -24.42 3.10 11.88
C SER A 94 -24.34 1.58 11.77
N ALA A 95 -23.26 1.03 11.21
CA ALA A 95 -23.08 -0.43 11.13
C ALA A 95 -22.96 -1.07 12.52
N TYR A 96 -22.31 -0.40 13.47
CA TYR A 96 -22.23 -0.83 14.87
C TYR A 96 -23.59 -0.79 15.57
N GLU A 97 -24.39 0.25 15.32
CA GLU A 97 -25.77 0.35 15.81
C GLU A 97 -26.67 -0.75 15.23
N GLU A 98 -26.56 -1.04 13.93
CA GLU A 98 -27.34 -2.09 13.25
C GLU A 98 -27.04 -3.48 13.82
N ILE A 99 -25.76 -3.82 14.06
CA ILE A 99 -25.39 -5.11 14.66
C ILE A 99 -25.97 -5.26 16.07
N GLN A 100 -26.02 -4.17 16.85
CA GLN A 100 -26.64 -4.20 18.18
C GLN A 100 -28.14 -4.39 18.11
N ALA A 101 -28.82 -3.73 17.16
CA ALA A 101 -30.26 -3.84 16.97
C ALA A 101 -30.72 -5.25 16.54
N ILE A 102 -29.88 -6.02 15.85
CA ILE A 102 -30.17 -7.42 15.50
C ILE A 102 -30.05 -8.37 16.70
N ARG A 103 -29.27 -8.00 17.73
CA ARG A 103 -28.95 -8.88 18.88
C ARG A 103 -29.92 -8.77 20.07
N ILE A 104 -31.02 -8.05 19.89
CA ILE A 104 -32.16 -7.94 20.83
C ILE A 104 -33.41 -8.55 20.21
#